data_AF-A0A209A9U3-F1
#
_entry.id   AF-A0A209A9U3-F1
#
_cell.length_a   1.000
_cell.length_b   1.000
_cell.length_c   1.000
_cell.angle_alpha   90.00
_cell.angle_beta   90.00
_cell.angle_gamma   90.00
#
_symmetry.space_group_name_H-M   'P 1'
#
loop_
_entity.id
_entity.type
_entity.pdbx_description
1 polymer ?
#
loop_
_entity_poly.entity_id
_entity_poly.type
_entity_poly.pdbx_seq_one_letter_code
_entity_poly.pdbx_strand_id
1 'polypeptide(L)' 'MLTDTQCRNAKPKEKLYRLNDFNGLYLEVKPNDKKAWRFLKYLALQSPA' A
#
# COMPACT_ATOMS: atom_id res chain seq x y z
N MET A 1 9.30 -3.93 2.97
CA MET A 1 9.29 -2.49 3.26
C MET A 1 9.34 -1.74 1.95
N LEU A 2 8.43 -0.79 1.72
CA LEU A 2 8.45 -0.02 0.49
C LEU A 2 9.46 1.12 0.58
N THR A 3 10.10 1.42 -0.53
CA THR A 3 10.94 2.62 -0.68
C THR A 3 10.11 3.74 -1.28
N ASP A 4 10.51 4.98 -0.97
CA ASP A 4 9.88 6.17 -1.55
C ASP A 4 9.88 6.14 -3.09
N THR A 5 10.97 5.68 -3.71
CA THR A 5 11.05 5.49 -5.17
C THR A 5 10.01 4.51 -5.70
N GLN A 6 9.77 3.38 -5.02
CA GLN A 6 8.74 2.42 -5.42
C GLN A 6 7.33 3.03 -5.32
N CYS A 7 7.05 3.79 -4.26
CA CYS A 7 5.77 4.46 -4.07
C CYS A 7 5.50 5.52 -5.15
N ARG A 8 6.52 6.34 -5.48
CA ARG A 8 6.44 7.36 -6.53
C ARG A 8 6.26 6.73 -7.91
N ASN A 9 7.02 5.68 -8.23
CA ASN A 9 7.00 5.02 -9.53
C ASN A 9 5.82 4.06 -9.76
N ALA A 10 5.02 3.78 -8.72
CA ALA A 10 3.83 2.94 -8.85
C ALA A 10 2.83 3.56 -9.85
N LYS A 11 2.57 2.88 -10.96
CA LYS A 11 1.65 3.36 -12.01
C LYS A 11 0.24 2.77 -11.82
N PRO A 12 -0.82 3.48 -12.24
CA PRO A 12 -2.15 2.91 -12.30
C PRO A 12 -2.19 1.65 -13.15
N LYS A 13 -3.07 0.73 -12.78
CA LYS A 13 -3.42 -0.45 -13.59
C LYS A 13 -4.91 -0.43 -13.87
N GLU A 14 -5.37 -1.30 -14.76
CA GLU A 14 -6.81 -1.46 -15.06
C GLU A 14 -7.66 -1.72 -13.83
N LYS A 15 -7.08 -2.38 -12.81
CA LYS A 15 -7.72 -2.67 -11.53
C LYS A 15 -6.91 -2.10 -10.38
N LEU A 16 -7.61 -1.78 -9.29
CA LEU A 16 -7.00 -1.41 -8.02
C LEU A 16 -6.05 -2.53 -7.57
N TYR A 17 -4.84 -2.15 -7.19
CA TYR A 17 -3.87 -3.06 -6.60
C TYR A 17 -3.24 -2.46 -5.36
N ARG A 18 -2.58 -3.32 -4.58
CA ARG A 18 -1.99 -2.99 -3.29
C ARG A 18 -0.49 -3.28 -3.34
N LEU A 19 0.32 -2.33 -2.88
CA LEU A 19 1.73 -2.55 -2.59
C LEU A 19 1.85 -2.71 -1.08
N ASN A 20 2.13 -3.93 -0.63
CA ASN A 20 2.23 -4.20 0.80
C ASN A 20 3.53 -3.66 1.37
N ASP A 21 3.42 -3.00 2.50
CA ASP A 21 4.51 -2.64 3.38
C ASP A 21 4.45 -3.51 4.65
N PHE A 22 5.17 -3.12 5.69
CA PHE A 22 5.23 -3.81 6.97
C PHE A 22 3.99 -3.56 7.84
N ASN A 23 3.72 -4.46 8.80
CA ASN A 23 2.66 -4.32 9.80
C ASN A 23 1.25 -4.06 9.23
N GLY A 24 0.96 -4.66 8.09
CA GLY A 24 -0.33 -4.48 7.42
C GLY A 24 -0.55 -3.09 6.82
N LEU A 25 0.45 -2.21 6.82
CA LEU A 25 0.44 -1.00 6.01
C LEU A 25 0.57 -1.40 4.53
N TYR A 26 -0.18 -0.75 3.66
CA TYR A 26 -0.04 -0.91 2.22
C TYR A 26 -0.43 0.37 1.48
N LEU A 27 0.16 0.57 0.31
CA LEU A 27 -0.22 1.62 -0.61
C LEU A 27 -1.28 1.08 -1.58
N GLU A 28 -2.47 1.64 -1.51
CA GLU A 28 -3.54 1.42 -2.48
C GLU A 28 -3.30 2.31 -3.71
N VAL A 29 -3.21 1.70 -4.89
CA VAL A 29 -3.07 2.42 -6.16
C VAL A 29 -4.30 2.16 -7.01
N LYS A 30 -5.04 3.23 -7.31
CA LYS A 30 -6.28 3.17 -8.08
C LYS A 30 -6.00 3.37 -9.58
N PRO A 31 -6.90 2.88 -10.46
CA PRO A 31 -6.82 3.13 -11.90
C PRO A 31 -6.84 4.62 -12.29
N ASN A 32 -7.37 5.49 -11.42
CA ASN A 32 -7.44 6.94 -11.63
C ASN A 32 -6.22 7.71 -11.07
N ASP A 33 -5.09 7.03 -10.88
CA ASP A 33 -3.82 7.58 -10.36
C ASP A 33 -3.86 8.13 -8.93
N LYS A 34 -4.98 7.96 -8.23
CA LYS A 34 -5.02 8.22 -6.80
C LYS A 34 -4.29 7.10 -6.05
N LYS A 35 -3.39 7.52 -5.16
CA LYS A 35 -2.66 6.66 -4.24
C LYS A 35 -3.07 7.00 -2.81
N ALA A 36 -3.26 5.99 -1.97
CA ALA A 36 -3.61 6.19 -0.57
C ALA A 36 -2.99 5.12 0.32
N TRP A 37 -2.44 5.54 1.46
CA TRP A 37 -2.02 4.61 2.50
C TRP A 37 -3.22 4.06 3.25
N ARG A 38 -3.17 2.75 3.52
CA ARG A 38 -4.22 1.99 4.20
C ARG A 38 -3.59 0.96 5.13
N PHE A 39 -4.32 0.60 6.18
CA PHE A 39 -3.93 -0.47 7.08
C PHE A 39 -4.92 -1.64 6.98
N LEU A 40 -4.38 -2.86 6.89
CA LEU A 40 -5.13 -4.09 7.11
C LEU A 40 -5.34 -4.24 8.61
N LYS A 41 -6.56 -3.89 9.06
CA LYS A 41 -6.98 -3.87 10.47
C LYS A 41 -6.55 -5.13 11.24
N TYR A 42 -6.66 -6.32 10.63
CA TYR A 42 -6.32 -7.58 11.29
C TYR A 42 -4.81 -7.83 11.44
N LEU A 43 -3.98 -7.31 10.54
CA LEU A 43 -2.52 -7.51 10.58
C LEU A 43 -1.82 -6.43 11.41
N ALA A 44 -2.36 -5.20 11.42
CA ALA A 44 -1.83 -4.11 12.24
C ALA A 44 -1.97 -4.37 13.75
N LEU A 45 -2.98 -5.15 14.15
CA LEU A 45 -3.23 -5.50 15.56
C LEU A 45 -2.33 -6.64 16.08
N GLN A 46 -1.63 -7.36 15.19
CA GLN A 46 -0.80 -8.52 15.52
C GLN A 46 0.71 -8.20 15.45
N SER A 47 1.07 -6.94 15.21
CA SER A 47 2.47 -6.53 15.15
C SER A 47 3.00 -6.34 16.57
N PRO A 48 4.01 -7.10 17.03
CA PRO A 48 4.67 -6.81 18.29
C PRO A 48 5.34 -5.44 18.16
N ALA A 49 5.15 -4.61 19.18
CA ALA A 49 5.77 -3.28 19.29
C ALA A 49 7.30 -3.39 19.33
#